data_AF-A0A967LBD9-F1
#
_entry.id   AF-A0A967LBD9-F1
#
_cell.length_a   1.000
_cell.length_b   1.000
_cell.length_c   1.000
_cell.angle_alpha   90.00
_cell.angle_beta   90.00
_cell.angle_gamma   90.00
#
_symmetry.space_group_name_H-M   'P 1'
#
loop_
_entity.id
_entity.type
_entity.pdbx_description
1 polymer ?
#
loop_
_entity_poly.entity_id
_entity_poly.type
_entity_poly.pdbx_seq_one_letter_code
_entity_poly.pdbx_strand_id
1 'polypeptide(L)' 'MKSPLLLPELIDRTASEAPEREAIAFLDRSLSYAELATRSNQLAHA' A
#
# COMPACT_ATOMS: atom_id res chain seq x y z
N MET A 1 11.96 -21.80 -8.51
CA MET A 1 10.54 -21.39 -8.59
C MET A 1 10.37 -20.21 -7.64
N LYS A 2 9.93 -19.02 -8.08
CA LYS A 2 9.68 -17.90 -7.16
C LYS A 2 8.39 -18.17 -6.39
N SER A 3 8.42 -18.09 -5.07
CA SER A 3 7.21 -18.11 -4.26
C SER A 3 6.34 -16.90 -4.62
N PRO A 4 5.00 -17.04 -4.67
CA PRO A 4 4.12 -15.92 -4.92
C PRO A 4 4.24 -14.92 -3.77
N LEU A 5 4.30 -13.63 -4.10
CA LEU A 5 4.26 -12.56 -3.11
C LEU A 5 2.85 -12.45 -2.53
N LEU A 6 2.77 -12.18 -1.23
CA LEU A 6 1.56 -11.82 -0.54
C LEU A 6 1.14 -10.40 -0.94
N LEU A 7 -0.16 -10.11 -0.82
CA LEU A 7 -0.68 -8.79 -1.14
C LEU A 7 -0.02 -7.65 -0.32
N PRO A 8 0.20 -7.79 1.01
CA PRO A 8 0.92 -6.77 1.78
C PRO A 8 2.34 -6.50 1.26
N GLU A 9 3.06 -7.55 0.82
CA GLU A 9 4.43 -7.40 0.28
C GLU A 9 4.44 -6.60 -1.02
N LEU A 10 3.41 -6.74 -1.85
CA LEU A 10 3.25 -5.94 -3.07
C LEU A 10 2.97 -4.46 -2.75
N ILE A 11 2.18 -4.21 -1.71
CA ILE A 11 1.86 -2.85 -1.25
C ILE A 11 3.10 -2.18 -0.66
N ASP A 12 3.81 -2.85 0.26
CA ASP A 12 5.01 -2.31 0.91
C ASP A 12 6.14 -2.05 -0.10
N ARG A 13 6.29 -2.94 -1.08
CA ARG A 13 7.25 -2.74 -2.16
C ARG A 13 6.92 -1.48 -2.97
N THR A 14 5.65 -1.29 -3.34
CA THR A 14 5.24 -0.11 -4.12
C THR A 14 5.34 1.17 -3.29
N ALA A 15 5.00 1.12 -1.99
CA ALA A 15 5.17 2.23 -1.07
C ALA A 15 6.64 2.63 -0.91
N SER A 16 7.58 1.68 -1.04
CA SER A 16 9.02 1.95 -1.00
C SER A 16 9.55 2.50 -2.32
N GLU A 17 9.12 1.94 -3.46
CA GLU A 17 9.60 2.33 -4.81
C GLU A 17 8.95 3.63 -5.30
N ALA A 18 7.69 3.89 -4.94
CA ALA A 18 6.88 5.02 -5.41
C ALA A 18 5.86 5.48 -4.35
N PRO A 19 6.32 6.06 -3.22
CA PRO A 19 5.47 6.39 -2.07
C PRO A 19 4.32 7.35 -2.43
N GLU A 20 4.59 8.35 -3.28
CA GLU A 20 3.64 9.39 -3.69
C GLU A 20 2.67 8.96 -4.79
N ARG A 21 2.83 7.74 -5.34
CA ARG A 21 1.93 7.26 -6.40
C ARG A 21 0.54 7.06 -5.82
N GLU A 22 -0.49 7.51 -6.53
CA GLU A 22 -1.88 7.28 -6.15
C GLU A 22 -2.19 5.78 -6.16
N ALA A 23 -2.65 5.26 -5.03
CA ALA A 23 -3.01 3.85 -4.84
C ALA A 23 -4.53 3.65 -4.92
N ILE A 24 -5.28 4.57 -4.32
CA ILE A 24 -6.73 4.53 -4.25
C ILE A 24 -7.26 5.94 -4.50
N ALA A 25 -8.22 6.07 -5.41
CA ALA A 25 -9.00 7.28 -5.60
C ALA A 25 -10.47 6.97 -5.28
N PHE A 26 -11.11 7.82 -4.48
CA PHE A 26 -12.52 7.75 -4.18
C PHE A 26 -13.09 9.15 -4.02
N LEU A 27 -13.93 9.54 -4.99
CA LEU A 27 -14.50 10.89 -5.10
C LEU A 27 -13.39 11.96 -5.13
N ASP A 28 -13.48 12.95 -4.23
CA ASP A 28 -12.54 14.06 -4.07
C ASP A 28 -11.32 13.70 -3.20
N ARG A 29 -11.19 12.42 -2.82
CA ARG A 29 -10.09 11.94 -1.99
C ARG A 29 -9.26 10.91 -2.72
N SER A 30 -7.97 10.94 -2.42
CA SER A 30 -7.04 9.91 -2.82
C SER A 30 -6.15 9.52 -1.66
N LEU A 31 -5.54 8.33 -1.78
CA LEU A 31 -4.48 7.86 -0.91
C LEU A 31 -3.29 7.48 -1.77
N SER A 32 -2.11 7.90 -1.33
CA SER A 32 -0.85 7.42 -1.88
C SER A 32 -0.55 5.99 -1.41
N TYR A 33 0.40 5.31 -2.06
CA TYR A 33 0.85 4.00 -1.61
C TYR A 33 1.47 4.04 -0.20
N ALA A 34 2.14 5.14 0.17
CA ALA A 34 2.66 5.33 1.53
C ALA A 34 1.55 5.43 2.58
N GLU A 35 0.47 6.16 2.28
CA GLU A 35 -0.68 6.29 3.17
C GLU A 35 -1.47 4.99 3.30
N LEU A 36 -1.66 4.27 2.18
CA LEU A 36 -2.31 2.97 2.18
C LEU A 36 -1.54 1.95 3.03
N ALA A 37 -0.22 1.84 2.86
CA ALA A 37 0.61 0.91 3.62
C ALA A 37 0.54 1.20 5.13
N THR A 38 0.68 2.48 5.51
CA THR A 38 0.61 2.90 6.92
C THR A 38 -0.75 2.53 7.55
N ARG A 39 -1.86 2.84 6.88
CA ARG A 39 -3.20 2.55 7.40
C ARG A 39 -3.50 1.05 7.48
N SER A 40 -3.08 0.27 6.48
CA SER A 40 -3.20 -1.19 6.50
C SER A 40 -2.42 -1.82 7.66
N ASN A 41 -1.18 -1.38 7.88
CA ASN A 41 -0.35 -1.88 8.98
C ASN A 41 -0.93 -1.50 10.35
N GLN A 42 -1.45 -0.27 10.50
CA GLN A 42 -2.16 0.14 11.72
C GLN A 42 -3.39 -0.74 11.98
N LEU A 43 -4.20 -1.02 10.96
CA LEU A 43 -5.38 -1.87 11.09
C LEU A 43 -5.02 -3.32 11.44
N ALA A 44 -3.94 -3.87 10.90
CA ALA A 44 -3.48 -5.22 11.20
C ALA A 44 -2.98 -5.39 12.64
N HIS A 45 -2.60 -4.30 13.31
CA HIS A 45 -2.12 -4.31 14.69
C HIS A 45 -3.21 -4.01 15.74
N ALA A 46 -4.41 -3.60 15.31
CA ALA A 46 -5.56 -3.35 16.18
C ALA A 46 -6.29 -4.64 16.56
#